data_AF-A0A9D6EA18-F1
#
_entry.id   AF-A0A9D6EA18-F1
#
_cell.length_a   1.000
_cell.length_b   1.000
_cell.length_c   1.000
_cell.angle_alpha   90.00
_cell.angle_beta   90.00
_cell.angle_gamma   90.00
#
_symmetry.space_group_name_H-M   'P 1'
#
loop_
_entity.id
_entity.type
_entity.pdbx_description
1 polymer ?
#
loop_
_entity_poly.entity_id
_entity_poly.type
_entity_poly.pdbx_seq_one_letter_code
_entity_poly.pdbx_strand_id
1 'polypeptide(L)'
;MRVYSQISRRYFQLNQPIIDFSDVYRRTVKYLGLGDLPFSDQHFKKKCEDLLQGLHEDGEISDIAKGVRVPFLCPPLPSDTKRGEELVKLAVAVERSFKDRFLEYEFYNRVEPQFLAGDNVVLAVDSRYERFEEARRQGVVVGWYFPNCLSEYDLASQRSQMATLPIFHGHFVLSGGVETATALIGCPDLLMNRDAYPHHLCLSALQDIDERFFYSFEAYGLNLVFNRRSNVLTPKVAQLSEQFAGGLTVFTSWE
;
A
#
# COMPACT_ATOMS: atom_id res chain seq x y z
N MET A 1 20.89 -18.26 -17.76
CA MET A 1 21.80 -17.11 -17.95
C MET A 1 20.93 -15.88 -18.16
N ARG A 2 20.82 -14.98 -17.18
CA ARG A 2 20.06 -13.72 -17.36
C ARG A 2 20.92 -12.78 -18.18
N VAL A 3 20.41 -12.39 -19.34
CA VAL A 3 21.07 -11.43 -20.24
C VAL A 3 20.65 -10.05 -19.77
N TYR A 4 21.55 -9.30 -19.13
CA TYR A 4 21.29 -7.91 -18.79
C TYR A 4 21.20 -7.10 -20.08
N SER A 5 20.09 -6.38 -20.25
CA SER A 5 19.83 -5.49 -21.40
C SER A 5 20.24 -4.07 -21.01
N GLN A 6 20.98 -3.36 -21.88
CA GLN A 6 21.25 -1.93 -21.69
C GLN A 6 19.99 -1.06 -21.87
N ILE A 7 18.95 -1.62 -22.49
CA ILE A 7 17.64 -0.98 -22.64
C ILE A 7 16.73 -1.51 -21.54
N SER A 8 16.28 -0.64 -20.63
CA SER A 8 15.24 -1.01 -19.67
C SER A 8 13.99 -1.43 -20.46
N ARG A 9 13.54 -2.67 -20.22
CA ARG A 9 12.35 -3.21 -20.88
C ARG A 9 11.06 -2.63 -20.33
N ARG A 10 11.14 -1.90 -19.19
CA ARG A 10 9.99 -1.35 -18.44
C ARG A 10 8.84 -2.35 -18.39
N TYR A 11 9.17 -3.60 -18.04
CA TYR A 11 8.23 -4.71 -18.12
C TYR A 11 7.13 -4.59 -17.05
N PHE A 12 7.48 -3.95 -15.92
CA PHE A 12 6.58 -3.70 -14.82
C PHE A 12 6.13 -2.24 -14.79
N GLN A 13 4.83 -1.99 -14.89
CA GLN A 13 4.24 -0.66 -14.95
C GLN A 13 2.88 -0.62 -14.25
N LEU A 14 2.64 0.47 -13.52
CA LEU A 14 1.32 0.82 -13.04
C LEU A 14 0.75 1.94 -13.90
N ASN A 15 -0.52 1.82 -14.25
CA ASN A 15 -1.27 2.90 -14.85
C ASN A 15 -1.85 3.77 -13.73
N GLN A 16 -1.84 5.09 -13.90
CA GLN A 16 -2.55 5.98 -12.99
C GLN A 16 -4.06 5.70 -13.12
N PRO A 17 -4.76 5.21 -12.07
CA PRO A 17 -6.20 5.06 -12.14
C PRO A 17 -6.89 6.42 -12.28
N ILE A 18 -8.07 6.42 -12.88
CA ILE A 18 -8.96 7.58 -12.86
C ILE A 18 -9.45 7.74 -11.41
N ILE A 19 -9.12 8.88 -10.80
CA ILE A 19 -9.49 9.18 -9.42
C ILE A 19 -10.80 9.94 -9.41
N ASP A 20 -11.85 9.28 -8.94
CA ASP A 20 -13.09 9.92 -8.48
C ASP A 20 -13.15 9.79 -6.95
N PHE A 21 -13.01 10.92 -6.25
CA PHE A 21 -12.97 10.95 -4.78
C PHE A 21 -14.28 10.49 -4.14
N SER A 22 -15.42 10.74 -4.78
CA SER A 22 -16.73 10.30 -4.30
C SER A 22 -16.84 8.78 -4.36
N ASP A 23 -16.35 8.18 -5.45
CA ASP A 23 -16.29 6.72 -5.58
C ASP A 23 -15.30 6.07 -4.63
N VAL A 24 -14.10 6.64 -4.48
CA VAL A 24 -13.09 6.17 -3.52
C VAL A 24 -13.66 6.20 -2.11
N TYR A 25 -14.24 7.32 -1.70
CA TYR A 25 -14.85 7.50 -0.39
C TYR A 25 -15.97 6.48 -0.16
N ARG A 26 -16.94 6.41 -1.08
CA ARG A 26 -18.11 5.52 -0.98
C ARG A 26 -17.70 4.05 -0.88
N ARG A 27 -16.78 3.58 -1.73
CA ARG A 27 -16.28 2.20 -1.68
C ARG A 27 -15.59 1.92 -0.35
N THR A 28 -14.71 2.81 0.08
CA THR A 28 -13.97 2.64 1.33
C THR A 28 -14.92 2.52 2.54
N VAL A 29 -15.88 3.44 2.66
CA VAL A 29 -16.90 3.41 3.72
C VAL A 29 -17.74 2.13 3.65
N LYS A 30 -18.22 1.75 2.46
CA LYS A 30 -19.03 0.53 2.24
C LYS A 30 -18.29 -0.73 2.67
N TYR A 31 -17.08 -0.96 2.18
CA TYR A 31 -16.37 -2.24 2.37
C TYR A 31 -15.66 -2.37 3.71
N LEU A 32 -15.25 -1.25 4.30
CA LEU A 32 -14.73 -1.26 5.67
C LEU A 32 -15.84 -1.18 6.73
N GLY A 33 -17.09 -0.91 6.33
CA GLY A 33 -18.23 -0.86 7.24
C GLY A 33 -18.13 0.31 8.24
N LEU A 34 -17.67 1.47 7.78
CA LEU A 34 -17.36 2.61 8.65
C LEU A 34 -18.58 3.37 9.19
N GLY A 35 -19.78 3.03 8.71
CA GLY A 35 -21.00 3.78 9.04
C GLY A 35 -20.92 5.23 8.56
N ASP A 36 -21.66 6.11 9.24
CA ASP A 36 -21.64 7.54 8.97
C ASP A 36 -20.37 8.17 9.56
N LEU A 37 -19.48 8.63 8.68
CA LEU A 37 -18.30 9.40 9.08
C LEU A 37 -18.69 10.87 9.32
N PRO A 38 -17.95 11.60 10.19
CA PRO A 38 -18.26 13.00 10.50
C PRO A 38 -17.95 13.99 9.36
N PHE A 39 -17.61 13.50 8.18
CA PHE A 39 -17.21 14.31 7.03
C PHE A 39 -17.68 13.71 5.71
N SER A 40 -17.75 14.55 4.68
CA SER A 40 -18.18 14.12 3.34
C SER A 40 -17.00 13.79 2.42
N ASP A 41 -17.31 13.18 1.28
CA ASP A 41 -16.40 12.99 0.16
C ASP A 41 -15.73 14.29 -0.32
N GLN A 42 -16.43 15.43 -0.31
CA GLN A 42 -15.86 16.73 -0.64
C GLN A 42 -14.77 17.17 0.34
N HIS A 43 -14.94 16.86 1.63
CA HIS A 43 -13.91 17.16 2.62
C HIS A 43 -12.72 16.22 2.49
N PHE A 44 -12.96 14.94 2.23
CA PHE A 44 -11.91 13.96 1.93
C PHE A 44 -11.07 14.41 0.73
N LYS A 45 -11.75 14.81 -0.36
CA LYS A 45 -11.11 15.39 -1.55
C LYS A 45 -10.25 16.58 -1.18
N LYS A 46 -10.81 17.56 -0.47
CA LYS A 46 -10.09 18.78 -0.09
C LYS A 46 -8.84 18.47 0.72
N LYS A 47 -8.91 17.60 1.73
CA LYS A 47 -7.74 17.20 2.54
C LYS A 47 -6.65 16.55 1.69
N CYS A 48 -7.03 15.69 0.74
CA CYS A 48 -6.06 15.08 -0.18
C CYS A 48 -5.45 16.11 -1.14
N GLU A 49 -6.25 17.02 -1.70
CA GLU A 49 -5.76 18.08 -2.60
C GLU A 49 -4.82 19.05 -1.88
N ASP A 50 -5.17 19.48 -0.65
CA ASP A 50 -4.32 20.34 0.18
C ASP A 50 -2.97 19.66 0.48
N LEU A 51 -2.98 18.36 0.79
CA LEU A 51 -1.77 17.57 1.02
C LEU A 51 -0.92 17.42 -0.26
N LEU A 52 -1.56 17.20 -1.40
CA LEU A 52 -0.87 17.09 -2.69
C LEU A 52 -0.25 18.43 -3.11
N GLN A 53 -0.93 19.54 -2.84
CA GLN A 53 -0.41 20.88 -3.07
C GLN A 53 0.83 21.13 -2.22
N GLY A 54 0.79 20.78 -0.93
CA GLY A 54 1.97 20.86 -0.06
C GLY A 54 3.15 20.04 -0.56
N LEU A 55 2.90 18.85 -1.12
CA LEU A 55 3.96 18.05 -1.76
C LEU A 55 4.55 18.75 -2.99
N HIS A 56 3.73 19.39 -3.82
CA HIS A 56 4.20 20.11 -5.00
C HIS A 56 5.05 21.35 -4.65
N GLU A 57 4.82 21.94 -3.49
CA GLU A 57 5.56 23.11 -2.98
C GLU A 57 6.87 22.73 -2.27
N ASP A 58 7.03 21.45 -1.91
CA ASP A 58 8.23 20.94 -1.24
C ASP A 58 9.37 20.66 -2.25
N GLY A 59 10.48 21.39 -2.08
CA GLY A 59 11.64 21.32 -2.97
C GLY A 59 12.41 19.99 -2.93
N GLU A 60 12.25 19.18 -1.88
CA GLU A 60 13.01 17.93 -1.71
C GLU A 60 12.24 16.70 -2.19
N ILE A 61 10.90 16.72 -2.13
CA ILE A 61 10.07 15.54 -2.42
C ILE A 61 9.00 15.73 -3.50
N SER A 62 8.84 16.93 -4.07
CA SER A 62 7.80 17.22 -5.08
C SER A 62 7.77 16.24 -6.26
N ASP A 63 8.91 15.64 -6.59
CA ASP A 63 9.03 14.63 -7.64
C ASP A 63 8.24 13.35 -7.37
N ILE A 64 7.92 13.03 -6.12
CA ILE A 64 7.05 11.89 -5.78
C ILE A 64 5.68 12.00 -6.45
N ALA A 65 5.17 13.23 -6.60
CA ALA A 65 3.86 13.50 -7.19
C ALA A 65 3.81 13.24 -8.70
N LYS A 66 4.97 13.04 -9.36
CA LYS A 66 5.05 12.66 -10.77
C LYS A 66 4.74 11.18 -11.00
N GLY A 67 4.81 10.36 -9.95
CA GLY A 67 4.51 8.93 -10.00
C GLY A 67 3.01 8.61 -9.96
N VAL A 68 2.71 7.31 -10.07
CA VAL A 68 1.35 6.80 -9.81
C VAL A 68 1.02 7.07 -8.36
N ARG A 69 -0.21 7.54 -8.10
CA ARG A 69 -0.70 7.81 -6.75
C ARG A 69 -2.18 7.51 -6.63
N VAL A 70 -2.60 7.12 -5.44
CA VAL A 70 -4.00 6.79 -5.14
C VAL A 70 -4.37 7.41 -3.79
N PRO A 71 -5.51 8.12 -3.70
CA PRO A 71 -5.95 8.65 -2.42
C PRO A 71 -6.50 7.52 -1.56
N PHE A 72 -6.33 7.61 -0.26
CA PHE A 72 -6.84 6.61 0.67
C PHE A 72 -7.49 7.24 1.90
N LEU A 73 -8.38 6.46 2.53
CA LEU A 73 -9.01 6.79 3.81
C LEU A 73 -8.90 5.58 4.72
N CYS A 74 -8.33 5.77 5.90
CA CYS A 74 -8.08 4.72 6.88
C CYS A 74 -8.83 5.03 8.18
N PRO A 75 -9.65 4.10 8.69
CA PRO A 75 -10.37 4.31 9.94
C PRO A 75 -9.42 4.36 11.13
N PRO A 76 -9.89 4.84 12.30
CA PRO A 76 -9.10 4.81 13.52
C PRO A 76 -8.61 3.39 13.85
N LEU A 77 -7.50 3.30 14.57
CA LEU A 77 -6.90 2.05 15.02
C LEU A 77 -7.32 1.78 16.49
N PRO A 78 -8.19 0.79 16.76
CA PRO A 78 -8.51 0.41 18.14
C PRO A 78 -7.28 -0.13 18.88
N SER A 79 -7.13 0.21 20.16
CA SER A 79 -5.93 -0.04 20.98
C SER A 79 -5.46 -1.50 21.01
N ASP A 80 -6.38 -2.47 20.93
CA ASP A 80 -6.07 -3.91 21.03
C ASP A 80 -5.97 -4.61 19.68
N THR A 81 -5.98 -3.86 18.57
CA THR A 81 -5.97 -4.45 17.22
C THR A 81 -4.61 -5.06 16.91
N LYS A 82 -4.58 -6.37 16.68
CA LYS A 82 -3.40 -7.07 16.15
C LYS A 82 -3.28 -6.83 14.64
N ARG A 83 -2.07 -6.53 14.18
CA ARG A 83 -1.79 -6.18 12.76
C ARG A 83 -2.21 -7.28 11.80
N GLY A 84 -1.91 -8.54 12.12
CA GLY A 84 -2.29 -9.66 11.27
C GLY A 84 -3.80 -9.86 11.19
N GLU A 85 -4.53 -9.68 12.29
CA GLU A 85 -6.00 -9.70 12.29
C GLU A 85 -6.60 -8.56 11.44
N GLU A 86 -5.99 -7.37 11.51
CA GLU A 86 -6.37 -6.25 10.66
C GLU A 86 -6.13 -6.55 9.17
N LEU A 87 -4.97 -7.14 8.82
CA LEU A 87 -4.68 -7.56 7.45
C LEU A 87 -5.70 -8.58 6.91
N VAL A 88 -6.14 -9.53 7.74
CA VAL A 88 -7.19 -10.49 7.33
C VAL A 88 -8.48 -9.76 6.97
N LYS A 89 -8.94 -8.84 7.84
CA LYS A 89 -10.16 -8.05 7.61
C LYS A 89 -10.04 -7.19 6.36
N LEU A 90 -8.88 -6.56 6.18
CA LEU A 90 -8.58 -5.72 5.03
C LEU A 90 -8.53 -6.54 3.72
N ALA A 91 -7.90 -7.72 3.71
CA ALA A 91 -7.88 -8.58 2.53
C ALA A 91 -9.30 -9.00 2.09
N VAL A 92 -10.19 -9.30 3.04
CA VAL A 92 -11.61 -9.59 2.75
C VAL A 92 -12.36 -8.35 2.24
N ALA A 93 -12.03 -7.15 2.72
CA ALA A 93 -12.61 -5.92 2.18
C ALA A 93 -12.10 -5.60 0.77
N VAL A 94 -10.81 -5.81 0.50
CA VAL A 94 -10.21 -5.71 -0.85
C VAL A 94 -10.89 -6.69 -1.80
N GLU A 95 -11.04 -7.96 -1.42
CA GLU A 95 -11.74 -8.98 -2.21
C GLU A 95 -13.15 -8.51 -2.60
N ARG A 96 -13.94 -8.06 -1.63
CA ARG A 96 -15.33 -7.63 -1.87
C ARG A 96 -15.39 -6.42 -2.79
N SER A 97 -14.49 -5.45 -2.63
CA SER A 97 -14.43 -4.28 -3.52
C SER A 97 -14.02 -4.66 -4.94
N PHE A 98 -13.01 -5.53 -5.07
CA PHE A 98 -12.52 -6.02 -6.34
C PHE A 98 -13.60 -6.78 -7.11
N LYS A 99 -14.26 -7.76 -6.47
CA LYS A 99 -15.31 -8.58 -7.09
C LYS A 99 -16.59 -7.81 -7.42
N ASP A 100 -16.90 -6.74 -6.69
CA ASP A 100 -18.04 -5.86 -7.04
C ASP A 100 -17.79 -5.09 -8.34
N ARG A 101 -16.52 -4.72 -8.63
CA ARG A 101 -16.15 -4.04 -9.87
C ARG A 101 -15.87 -5.01 -11.03
N PHE A 102 -15.34 -6.19 -10.73
CA PHE A 102 -14.80 -7.13 -11.69
C PHE A 102 -15.37 -8.53 -11.49
N LEU A 103 -16.57 -8.77 -12.02
CA LEU A 103 -17.32 -10.02 -11.83
C LEU A 103 -16.64 -11.22 -12.51
N GLU A 104 -15.85 -10.98 -13.56
CA GLU A 104 -15.15 -12.02 -14.30
C GLU A 104 -13.77 -12.40 -13.74
N TYR A 105 -13.27 -11.68 -12.74
CA TYR A 105 -11.93 -11.89 -12.18
C TYR A 105 -11.99 -12.31 -10.71
N GLU A 106 -10.99 -13.10 -10.32
CA GLU A 106 -10.91 -13.70 -9.01
C GLU A 106 -9.99 -12.92 -8.08
N PHE A 107 -10.27 -13.09 -6.78
CA PHE A 107 -9.36 -12.72 -5.72
C PHE A 107 -8.85 -13.99 -5.03
N TYR A 108 -7.53 -14.10 -4.87
CA TYR A 108 -6.91 -15.22 -4.17
C TYR A 108 -6.22 -14.73 -2.90
N ASN A 109 -6.69 -15.19 -1.74
CA ASN A 109 -5.91 -15.10 -0.51
C ASN A 109 -5.01 -16.34 -0.40
N ARG A 110 -3.69 -16.14 -0.53
CA ARG A 110 -2.68 -17.20 -0.41
C ARG A 110 -1.95 -17.19 0.94
N VAL A 111 -2.40 -16.37 1.88
CA VAL A 111 -1.83 -16.30 3.22
C VAL A 111 -2.63 -17.21 4.16
N GLU A 112 -1.99 -18.25 4.67
CA GLU A 112 -2.63 -19.14 5.63
C GLU A 112 -2.83 -18.41 6.98
N PRO A 113 -3.98 -18.58 7.67
CA PRO A 113 -4.35 -17.77 8.84
C PRO A 113 -3.33 -17.77 9.97
N GLN A 114 -2.61 -18.87 10.20
CA GLN A 114 -1.61 -18.96 11.26
C GLN A 114 -0.44 -18.00 11.07
N PHE A 115 -0.12 -17.60 9.83
CA PHE A 115 0.94 -16.63 9.57
C PHE A 115 0.52 -15.19 9.91
N LEU A 116 -0.77 -14.95 10.13
CA LEU A 116 -1.33 -13.65 10.52
C LEU A 116 -1.85 -13.65 11.96
N ALA A 117 -1.70 -14.75 12.70
CA ALA A 117 -2.21 -14.87 14.06
C ALA A 117 -1.31 -14.16 15.08
N GLY A 118 -1.93 -13.61 16.14
CA GLY A 118 -1.22 -13.02 17.27
C GLY A 118 -0.26 -11.90 16.85
N ASP A 119 1.00 -12.03 17.26
CA ASP A 119 2.07 -11.05 17.02
C ASP A 119 3.02 -11.46 15.88
N ASN A 120 2.57 -12.33 14.96
CA ASN A 120 3.39 -12.79 13.82
C ASN A 120 3.64 -11.70 12.77
N VAL A 121 2.90 -10.59 12.83
CA VAL A 121 3.09 -9.42 11.95
C VAL A 121 3.58 -8.25 12.80
N VAL A 122 4.82 -7.85 12.57
CA VAL A 122 5.49 -6.75 13.29
C VAL A 122 5.78 -5.59 12.35
N LEU A 123 6.12 -4.43 12.92
CA LEU A 123 6.61 -3.31 12.12
C LEU A 123 8.06 -3.57 11.72
N ALA A 124 8.37 -3.28 10.47
CA ALA A 124 9.75 -3.22 10.02
C ALA A 124 10.46 -2.03 10.67
N VAL A 125 11.67 -2.28 11.16
CA VAL A 125 12.57 -1.23 11.65
C VAL A 125 12.82 -0.21 10.53
N ASP A 126 12.96 1.06 10.90
CA ASP A 126 13.21 2.20 10.01
C ASP A 126 12.07 2.55 9.03
N SER A 127 10.93 1.85 9.06
CA SER A 127 9.79 2.15 8.18
C SER A 127 9.07 3.48 8.49
N ARG A 128 9.29 4.02 9.70
CA ARG A 128 8.56 5.17 10.28
C ARG A 128 7.06 4.93 10.49
N TYR A 129 6.58 3.71 10.27
CA TYR A 129 5.16 3.37 10.22
C TYR A 129 4.46 3.46 11.58
N GLU A 130 5.21 3.48 12.68
CA GLU A 130 4.71 3.78 14.01
C GLU A 130 3.96 5.13 14.06
N ARG A 131 4.42 6.13 13.29
CA ARG A 131 3.78 7.45 13.20
C ARG A 131 2.40 7.38 12.55
N PHE A 132 2.25 6.51 11.55
CA PHE A 132 0.98 6.27 10.87
C PHE A 132 -0.02 5.59 11.81
N GLU A 133 0.44 4.60 12.58
CA GLU A 133 -0.41 3.99 13.61
C GLU A 133 -0.77 4.96 14.74
N GLU A 134 0.16 5.79 15.20
CA GLU A 134 -0.11 6.83 16.20
C GLU A 134 -1.19 7.82 15.71
N ALA A 135 -1.08 8.29 14.47
CA ALA A 135 -2.11 9.14 13.87
C ALA A 135 -3.47 8.41 13.77
N ARG A 136 -3.48 7.14 13.41
CA ARG A 136 -4.72 6.32 13.40
C ARG A 136 -5.29 6.08 14.80
N ARG A 137 -4.48 6.05 15.85
CA ARG A 137 -4.97 5.96 17.24
C ARG A 137 -5.69 7.24 17.67
N GLN A 138 -5.35 8.38 17.06
CA GLN A 138 -6.00 9.66 17.32
C GLN A 138 -7.28 9.83 16.51
N GLY A 139 -7.34 9.28 15.28
CA GLY A 139 -8.57 9.35 14.51
C GLY A 139 -8.45 8.80 13.10
N VAL A 140 -9.32 9.27 12.22
CA VAL A 140 -9.28 8.92 10.80
C VAL A 140 -8.03 9.54 10.16
N VAL A 141 -7.36 8.77 9.32
CA VAL A 141 -6.21 9.22 8.54
C VAL A 141 -6.57 9.19 7.06
N VAL A 142 -6.22 10.25 6.34
CA VAL A 142 -6.39 10.35 4.88
C VAL A 142 -5.06 10.73 4.23
N GLY A 143 -4.88 10.42 2.96
CA GLY A 143 -3.66 10.78 2.28
C GLY A 143 -3.49 10.18 0.90
N TRP A 144 -2.22 10.13 0.47
CA TRP A 144 -1.78 9.59 -0.81
C TRP A 144 -0.86 8.41 -0.62
N TYR A 145 -1.20 7.32 -1.29
CA TYR A 145 -0.37 6.14 -1.44
C TYR A 145 0.33 6.19 -2.80
N PHE A 146 1.65 6.08 -2.80
CA PHE A 146 2.49 6.07 -3.99
C PHE A 146 3.08 4.65 -4.18
N PRO A 147 2.40 3.76 -4.91
CA PRO A 147 2.66 2.32 -4.90
C PRO A 147 4.03 1.87 -5.43
N ASN A 148 4.69 2.69 -6.26
CA ASN A 148 5.83 2.25 -7.05
C ASN A 148 7.08 3.14 -6.92
N CYS A 149 7.17 3.95 -5.85
CA CYS A 149 8.32 4.82 -5.61
C CYS A 149 9.64 4.07 -5.44
N LEU A 150 9.60 2.88 -4.82
CA LEU A 150 10.78 2.05 -4.57
C LEU A 150 10.74 0.77 -5.41
N SER A 151 10.33 0.90 -6.68
CA SER A 151 10.28 -0.21 -7.64
C SER A 151 11.68 -0.76 -7.90
N GLU A 152 11.78 -2.08 -8.01
CA GLU A 152 13.01 -2.84 -8.30
C GLU A 152 14.05 -2.85 -7.15
N TYR A 153 13.76 -2.21 -6.02
CA TYR A 153 14.55 -2.34 -4.79
C TYR A 153 14.15 -3.63 -4.07
N ASP A 154 15.12 -4.33 -3.47
CA ASP A 154 14.81 -5.38 -2.49
C ASP A 154 14.20 -4.79 -1.21
N LEU A 155 13.55 -5.62 -0.39
CA LEU A 155 12.86 -5.17 0.83
C LEU A 155 13.77 -4.47 1.84
N ALA A 156 15.02 -4.90 1.99
CA ALA A 156 15.95 -4.25 2.92
C ALA A 156 16.31 -2.85 2.41
N SER A 157 16.62 -2.74 1.12
CA SER A 157 16.91 -1.46 0.48
C SER A 157 15.71 -0.50 0.50
N GLN A 158 14.48 -1.02 0.34
CA GLN A 158 13.26 -0.20 0.49
C GLN A 158 13.13 0.41 1.89
N ARG A 159 13.45 -0.37 2.94
CA ARG A 159 13.43 0.09 4.34
C ARG A 159 14.57 1.07 4.63
N SER A 160 15.79 0.72 4.24
CA SER A 160 16.97 1.58 4.44
C SER A 160 16.87 2.92 3.71
N GLN A 161 16.12 2.99 2.60
CA GLN A 161 15.88 4.26 1.90
C GLN A 161 15.21 5.31 2.81
N MET A 162 14.38 4.87 3.75
CA MET A 162 13.74 5.75 4.74
C MET A 162 14.74 6.45 5.66
N ALA A 163 16.00 6.00 5.78
CA ALA A 163 17.01 6.73 6.54
C ALA A 163 17.42 8.05 5.85
N THR A 164 17.28 8.13 4.53
CA THR A 164 17.75 9.27 3.72
C THR A 164 16.64 10.12 3.15
N LEU A 165 15.42 9.58 3.06
CA LEU A 165 14.27 10.35 2.57
C LEU A 165 13.88 11.47 3.54
N PRO A 166 13.48 12.65 3.05
CA PRO A 166 13.04 13.76 3.87
C PRO A 166 11.92 13.39 4.85
N ILE A 167 11.78 14.19 5.91
CA ILE A 167 10.64 14.11 6.81
C ILE A 167 9.65 15.19 6.38
N PHE A 168 8.65 14.82 5.57
CA PHE A 168 7.58 15.73 5.19
C PHE A 168 6.58 15.87 6.33
N HIS A 169 6.69 16.97 7.09
CA HIS A 169 5.81 17.31 8.23
C HIS A 169 5.55 16.17 9.24
N GLY A 170 6.43 15.17 9.33
CA GLY A 170 6.25 14.01 10.20
C GLY A 170 5.30 12.93 9.64
N HIS A 171 4.69 13.13 8.48
CA HIS A 171 3.63 12.27 7.91
C HIS A 171 4.06 11.52 6.65
N PHE A 172 5.33 11.15 6.56
CA PHE A 172 5.91 10.42 5.42
C PHE A 172 6.56 9.11 5.87
N VAL A 173 5.99 7.99 5.41
CA VAL A 173 6.35 6.65 5.88
C VAL A 173 6.48 5.68 4.71
N LEU A 174 7.21 4.59 4.94
CA LEU A 174 7.17 3.44 4.04
C LEU A 174 5.78 2.80 4.11
N SER A 175 5.24 2.34 2.98
CA SER A 175 3.87 1.85 2.99
C SER A 175 3.71 0.48 3.66
N GLY A 176 2.60 0.33 4.38
CA GLY A 176 2.18 -0.90 5.04
C GLY A 176 0.89 -1.45 4.43
N GLY A 177 0.26 -2.38 5.16
CA GLY A 177 -0.93 -3.07 4.64
C GLY A 177 -2.23 -2.29 4.73
N VAL A 178 -2.31 -1.27 5.58
CA VAL A 178 -3.58 -0.60 5.86
C VAL A 178 -3.95 0.31 4.71
N GLU A 179 -3.14 1.32 4.45
CA GLU A 179 -3.33 2.26 3.35
C GLU A 179 -3.20 1.60 1.98
N THR A 180 -2.36 0.56 1.83
CA THR A 180 -2.30 -0.20 0.58
C THR A 180 -3.64 -0.90 0.32
N ALA A 181 -4.21 -1.55 1.34
CA ALA A 181 -5.49 -2.21 1.20
C ALA A 181 -6.64 -1.21 1.01
N THR A 182 -6.67 -0.09 1.75
CA THR A 182 -7.73 0.91 1.56
C THR A 182 -7.61 1.63 0.22
N ALA A 183 -6.41 1.84 -0.31
CA ALA A 183 -6.20 2.30 -1.68
C ALA A 183 -6.75 1.28 -2.71
N LEU A 184 -6.54 -0.02 -2.52
CA LEU A 184 -7.11 -1.06 -3.38
C LEU A 184 -8.63 -1.19 -3.23
N ILE A 185 -9.18 -0.92 -2.04
CA ILE A 185 -10.64 -0.86 -1.85
C ILE A 185 -11.23 0.35 -2.59
N GLY A 186 -10.57 1.50 -2.46
CA GLY A 186 -10.97 2.76 -3.08
C GLY A 186 -10.77 2.79 -4.59
N CYS A 187 -9.75 2.11 -5.09
CA CYS A 187 -9.36 1.99 -6.49
C CYS A 187 -9.01 0.52 -6.82
N PRO A 188 -10.02 -0.36 -6.94
CA PRO A 188 -9.81 -1.80 -7.22
C PRO A 188 -9.16 -2.09 -8.57
N ASP A 189 -9.10 -1.09 -9.46
CA ASP A 189 -8.43 -1.15 -10.76
C ASP A 189 -6.94 -0.80 -10.72
N LEU A 190 -6.36 -0.48 -9.56
CA LEU A 190 -4.95 -0.06 -9.46
C LEU A 190 -3.96 -1.09 -10.06
N LEU A 191 -4.21 -2.38 -9.81
CA LEU A 191 -3.39 -3.47 -10.36
C LEU A 191 -3.97 -4.07 -11.64
N MET A 192 -5.02 -3.46 -12.21
CA MET A 192 -5.63 -3.91 -13.45
C MET A 192 -4.89 -3.28 -14.63
N ASN A 193 -4.04 -4.08 -15.27
CA ASN A 193 -3.28 -3.63 -16.43
C ASN A 193 -3.34 -4.70 -17.53
N ARG A 194 -3.83 -4.31 -18.72
CA ARG A 194 -3.94 -5.19 -19.90
C ARG A 194 -2.72 -5.08 -20.83
N ASP A 195 -1.91 -4.03 -20.64
CA ASP A 195 -0.81 -3.67 -21.54
C ASP A 195 0.57 -3.99 -20.95
N ALA A 196 0.68 -4.06 -19.62
CA ALA A 196 1.90 -4.40 -18.91
C ALA A 196 1.60 -5.17 -17.61
N TYR A 197 2.64 -5.73 -17.00
CA TYR A 197 2.51 -6.37 -15.70
C TYR A 197 2.64 -5.30 -14.61
N PRO A 198 1.74 -5.24 -13.61
CA PRO A 198 1.96 -4.36 -12.48
C PRO A 198 3.05 -4.93 -11.55
N HIS A 199 3.69 -4.05 -10.78
CA HIS A 199 4.57 -4.49 -9.70
C HIS A 199 3.75 -5.18 -8.59
N HIS A 200 4.40 -6.05 -7.84
CA HIS A 200 3.91 -6.53 -6.56
C HIS A 200 4.03 -5.39 -5.55
N LEU A 201 2.90 -5.00 -4.97
CA LEU A 201 2.85 -3.98 -3.92
C LEU A 201 3.34 -4.63 -2.62
N CYS A 202 4.61 -4.46 -2.33
CA CYS A 202 5.23 -4.97 -1.11
C CYS A 202 4.72 -4.15 0.09
N LEU A 203 4.22 -4.85 1.13
CA LEU A 203 3.81 -4.23 2.38
C LEU A 203 5.04 -3.98 3.27
N SER A 204 5.97 -3.17 2.77
CA SER A 204 7.37 -3.16 3.23
C SER A 204 7.58 -2.60 4.63
N ALA A 205 6.62 -1.81 5.13
CA ALA A 205 6.57 -1.39 6.53
C ALA A 205 6.17 -2.50 7.50
N LEU A 206 5.63 -3.62 7.00
CA LEU A 206 5.33 -4.79 7.79
C LEU A 206 6.40 -5.86 7.59
N GLN A 207 6.56 -6.69 8.61
CA GLN A 207 7.48 -7.80 8.62
C GLN A 207 6.80 -9.03 9.22
N ASP A 208 6.94 -10.16 8.54
CA ASP A 208 6.62 -11.46 9.12
C ASP A 208 7.66 -11.79 10.19
N ILE A 209 7.24 -12.45 11.26
CA ILE A 209 8.15 -12.91 12.33
C ILE A 209 9.28 -13.79 11.79
N ASP A 210 9.02 -14.53 10.70
CA ASP A 210 10.04 -15.15 9.88
C ASP A 210 10.47 -14.19 8.77
N GLU A 211 11.59 -13.49 8.97
CA GLU A 211 12.10 -12.43 8.09
C GLU A 211 12.39 -12.89 6.65
N ARG A 212 12.40 -14.21 6.43
CA ARG A 212 12.47 -14.80 5.09
C ARG A 212 11.20 -14.59 4.28
N PHE A 213 10.14 -14.06 4.88
CA PHE A 213 8.86 -13.83 4.22
C PHE A 213 8.36 -12.40 4.39
N PHE A 214 7.53 -11.98 3.44
CA PHE A 214 6.85 -10.68 3.46
C PHE A 214 5.47 -10.81 2.83
N TYR A 215 4.63 -9.80 3.02
CA TYR A 215 3.27 -9.77 2.47
C TYR A 215 3.18 -8.81 1.29
N SER A 216 2.33 -9.13 0.31
CA SER A 216 2.10 -8.26 -0.85
C SER A 216 0.70 -8.42 -1.43
N PHE A 217 0.26 -7.36 -2.11
CA PHE A 217 -0.81 -7.46 -3.10
C PHE A 217 -0.20 -7.49 -4.49
N GLU A 218 -0.65 -8.41 -5.34
CA GLU A 218 -0.08 -8.61 -6.67
C GLU A 218 -1.14 -9.05 -7.68
N ALA A 219 -0.92 -8.74 -8.96
CA ALA A 219 -1.75 -9.27 -10.02
C ALA A 219 -1.29 -10.67 -10.42
N TYR A 220 -2.26 -11.54 -10.72
CA TYR A 220 -2.04 -12.83 -11.37
C TYR A 220 -2.85 -12.88 -12.67
N GLY A 221 -2.26 -12.35 -13.74
CA GLY A 221 -3.01 -11.93 -14.92
C GLY A 221 -3.88 -10.72 -14.57
N LEU A 222 -5.19 -10.84 -14.75
CA LEU A 222 -6.17 -9.82 -14.34
C LEU A 222 -6.86 -10.16 -13.01
N ASN A 223 -6.42 -11.22 -12.32
CA ASN A 223 -6.87 -11.55 -10.97
C ASN A 223 -6.01 -10.81 -9.93
N LEU A 224 -6.55 -10.64 -8.72
CA LEU A 224 -5.83 -10.04 -7.60
C LEU A 224 -5.44 -11.11 -6.57
N VAL A 225 -4.24 -11.00 -6.00
CA VAL A 225 -3.73 -11.94 -5.00
C VAL A 225 -3.22 -11.17 -3.79
N PHE A 226 -3.65 -11.60 -2.60
CA PHE A 226 -2.95 -11.27 -1.35
C PHE A 226 -2.04 -12.45 -0.99
N ASN A 227 -0.74 -12.19 -0.87
CA ASN A 227 0.28 -13.25 -0.83
C ASN A 227 1.29 -13.06 0.31
N ARG A 228 1.87 -14.17 0.76
CA ARG A 228 3.02 -14.24 1.65
C ARG A 228 4.17 -14.85 0.85
N ARG A 229 5.14 -14.03 0.47
CA ARG A 229 6.22 -14.40 -0.46
C ARG A 229 7.54 -14.58 0.26
N SER A 230 8.38 -15.46 -0.29
CA SER A 230 9.78 -15.55 0.11
C SER A 230 10.52 -14.27 -0.29
N ASN A 231 11.25 -13.69 0.67
CA ASN A 231 12.25 -12.64 0.47
C ASN A 231 13.66 -13.24 0.28
N VAL A 232 13.80 -14.56 0.18
CA VAL A 232 15.08 -15.25 0.00
C VAL A 232 15.10 -16.11 -1.25
N LEU A 233 16.19 -16.01 -2.01
CA LEU A 233 16.46 -16.88 -3.17
C LEU A 233 17.11 -18.20 -2.72
N THR A 234 17.98 -18.11 -1.72
CA THR A 234 18.56 -19.26 -1.00
C THR A 234 18.62 -18.89 0.49
N PRO A 235 18.83 -19.83 1.43
CA PRO A 235 18.88 -19.51 2.86
C PRO A 235 19.88 -18.40 3.26
N LYS A 236 20.83 -18.03 2.39
CA LYS A 236 21.84 -16.99 2.65
C LYS A 236 21.77 -15.78 1.70
N VAL A 237 20.83 -15.78 0.75
CA VAL A 237 20.77 -14.76 -0.31
C VAL A 237 19.37 -14.18 -0.38
N ALA A 238 19.25 -12.87 -0.11
CA ALA A 238 18.01 -12.14 -0.29
C ALA A 238 17.57 -12.15 -1.76
N GLN A 239 16.26 -12.17 -1.96
CA GLN A 239 15.66 -12.08 -3.29
C GLN A 239 15.62 -10.63 -3.74
N LEU A 240 16.27 -10.35 -4.86
CA LEU A 240 16.08 -9.13 -5.63
C LEU A 240 15.14 -9.44 -6.82
N SER A 241 14.11 -8.63 -7.00
CA SER A 241 13.13 -8.81 -8.05
C SER A 241 12.71 -7.47 -8.66
N GLU A 242 12.80 -7.38 -9.98
CA GLU A 242 12.22 -6.29 -10.77
C GLU A 242 10.69 -6.17 -10.60
N GLN A 243 10.04 -7.20 -10.05
CA GLN A 243 8.61 -7.20 -9.77
C GLN A 243 8.26 -6.47 -8.47
N PHE A 244 9.21 -6.30 -7.56
CA PHE A 244 8.91 -5.77 -6.23
C PHE A 244 8.84 -4.25 -6.27
N ALA A 245 7.85 -3.69 -5.59
CA ALA A 245 7.75 -2.26 -5.38
C ALA A 245 7.33 -1.95 -3.94
N GLY A 246 8.20 -1.22 -3.26
CA GLY A 246 7.85 -0.57 -2.00
C GLY A 246 7.10 0.72 -2.27
N GLY A 247 5.94 0.87 -1.63
CA GLY A 247 5.18 2.11 -1.67
C GLY A 247 5.68 3.13 -0.66
N LEU A 248 5.38 4.39 -0.90
CA LEU A 248 5.52 5.48 0.08
C LEU A 248 4.15 6.08 0.38
N THR A 249 3.95 6.51 1.62
CA THR A 249 2.68 7.05 2.10
C THR A 249 2.90 8.44 2.67
N VAL A 250 2.13 9.39 2.15
CA VAL A 250 2.00 10.74 2.72
C VAL A 250 0.60 10.87 3.29
N PHE A 251 0.45 11.33 4.52
CA PHE A 251 -0.85 11.37 5.18
C PHE A 251 -1.08 12.63 6.03
N THR A 252 -2.30 12.79 6.50
CA THR A 252 -2.67 13.73 7.55
C THR A 252 -3.74 13.11 8.42
N SER A 253 -3.74 13.46 9.70
CA SER A 253 -4.90 13.22 10.55
C SER A 253 -6.08 14.06 10.08
N TRP A 254 -7.27 13.54 10.29
CA TRP A 254 -8.51 14.26 10.02
C TRP A 254 -8.67 15.47 10.95
N GLU A 255 -8.34 15.31 12.24
CA GLU A 255 -8.41 16.35 13.30
C GLU A 255 -7.59 17.59 12.98
#